data_AF-A0A1V2FW23-F1
#
_entry.id   AF-A0A1V2FW23-F1
#
_cell.length_a   1.000
_cell.length_b   1.000
_cell.length_c   1.000
_cell.angle_alpha   90.00
_cell.angle_beta   90.00
_cell.angle_gamma   90.00
#
_symmetry.space_group_name_H-M   'P 1'
#
loop_
_entity.id
_entity.type
_entity.pdbx_description
1 polymer ?
#
loop_
_entity_poly.entity_id
_entity_poly.type
_entity_poly.pdbx_seq_one_letter_code
_entity_poly.pdbx_strand_id
1 'polypeptide(L)' 'MTGMTVGIDSRNDIPEGIATLGAFMGYSHSHIGFDRGGHGSVGSYSLGGYASWEHESGFYLDGIVKLN' A
#
# COMPACT_ATOMS: atom_id res chain seq x y z
N MET A 1 2.93 7.69 16.01
CA MET A 1 2.13 6.72 15.24
C MET A 1 3.14 5.82 14.56
N THR A 2 3.10 4.52 14.84
CA THR A 2 4.08 3.56 14.29
C THR A 2 3.29 2.49 13.55
N GLY A 3 3.64 2.25 12.29
CA GLY A 3 3.00 1.24 11.47
C GLY A 3 4.02 0.46 10.66
N MET A 4 3.65 -0.75 10.27
CA MET A 4 4.43 -1.65 9.44
C MET A 4 3.57 -2.09 8.26
N THR A 5 4.13 -2.08 7.06
CA THR A 5 3.49 -2.61 5.85
C THR A 5 4.42 -3.64 5.22
N VAL A 6 3.85 -4.76 4.79
CA VAL A 6 4.54 -5.82 4.05
C VAL A 6 3.77 -6.09 2.76
N GLY A 7 4.49 -6.40 1.68
CA GLY A 7 3.87 -6.67 0.39
C GLY A 7 4.68 -7.68 -0.42
N ILE A 8 4.01 -8.19 -1.44
CA ILE A 8 4.58 -9.07 -2.47
C ILE A 8 4.16 -8.54 -3.83
N ASP A 9 5.04 -8.67 -4.81
CA ASP A 9 4.76 -8.28 -6.19
C ASP A 9 5.45 -9.19 -7.20
N SER A 10 4.91 -9.16 -8.41
CA SER A 10 5.44 -9.85 -9.57
C SER A 10 5.63 -8.83 -10.68
N ARG A 11 6.81 -8.87 -11.29
CA ARG A 11 7.18 -8.07 -12.44
C ARG A 11 7.17 -8.96 -13.68
N ASN A 12 6.46 -8.54 -14.72
CA ASN A 12 6.28 -9.30 -15.95
C ASN A 12 6.64 -8.41 -17.13
N ASP A 13 7.48 -8.93 -18.02
CA ASP A 13 7.76 -8.31 -19.31
C ASP A 13 6.53 -8.46 -20.21
N ILE A 14 6.04 -7.34 -20.74
CA ILE A 14 4.94 -7.29 -21.70
C ILE A 14 5.45 -6.68 -23.01
N PRO A 15 4.77 -6.88 -24.15
CA PRO A 15 5.15 -6.19 -25.37
C PRO A 15 5.20 -4.68 -25.10
N GLU A 16 6.33 -4.06 -25.44
CA GLU A 16 6.58 -2.61 -25.31
C GLU A 16 6.72 -2.10 -23.87
N GLY A 17 6.99 -2.96 -22.87
CA GLY A 17 7.27 -2.47 -21.52
C GLY A 17 7.30 -3.52 -20.39
N ILE A 18 7.21 -3.02 -19.16
CA ILE A 18 7.22 -3.82 -17.93
C ILE A 18 5.96 -3.53 -17.13
N ALA A 19 5.22 -4.58 -16.77
CA ALA A 19 4.09 -4.49 -15.85
C ALA A 19 4.47 -5.07 -14.48
N THR A 20 4.10 -4.38 -13.41
CA THR A 20 4.25 -4.88 -12.03
C THR A 20 2.87 -4.96 -11.39
N LEU A 21 2.57 -6.08 -10.73
CA LEU A 21 1.35 -6.25 -9.96
C LEU A 21 1.71 -6.75 -8.57
N GLY A 22 1.21 -6.07 -7.54
CA GLY A 22 1.48 -6.42 -6.17
C GLY A 22 0.29 -6.25 -5.24
N ALA A 23 0.41 -6.88 -4.08
CA ALA A 23 -0.51 -6.74 -2.97
C ALA A 23 0.28 -6.44 -1.71
N PHE A 24 -0.35 -5.71 -0.79
CA PHE A 24 0.24 -5.37 0.50
C PHE A 24 -0.80 -5.44 1.60
N MET A 25 -0.29 -5.66 2.81
CA MET A 25 -1.04 -5.52 4.04
C MET A 25 -0.20 -4.73 5.03
N GLY A 26 -0.86 -3.95 5.88
CA GLY A 26 -0.17 -3.14 6.87
C GLY A 26 -0.96 -3.02 8.15
N TYR A 27 -0.25 -2.94 9.27
CA TYR A 27 -0.79 -2.67 10.58
C TYR A 27 -0.26 -1.32 11.06
N SER A 28 -1.14 -0.47 11.55
CA SER A 28 -0.76 0.82 12.13
C SER A 28 -1.27 0.93 13.56
N HIS A 29 -0.40 1.37 14.45
CA HIS A 29 -0.73 1.71 15.82
C HIS A 29 -0.60 3.23 16.01
N SER A 30 -1.75 3.89 16.16
CA SER A 30 -1.83 5.32 16.44
C SER A 30 -2.17 5.55 17.90
N HIS A 31 -1.23 6.13 18.66
CA HIS A 31 -1.56 6.80 19.91
C HIS A 31 -2.31 8.09 19.59
N ILE A 32 -3.64 8.05 19.64
CA ILE A 32 -4.46 9.27 19.63
C ILE A 32 -4.68 9.63 21.09
N GLY A 33 -3.99 10.67 21.57
CA GLY A 33 -4.28 11.26 22.88
C GLY A 33 -5.64 11.94 22.82
N PHE A 34 -6.65 11.38 23.48
CA PHE A 34 -7.91 12.08 23.69
C PHE A 34 -7.77 13.03 24.90
N ASP A 35 -7.99 14.33 24.69
CA ASP A 35 -8.07 15.36 25.75
C ASP A 35 -9.22 15.15 26.77
N ARG A 36 -9.93 14.00 26.71
CA ARG A 36 -11.06 13.64 27.59
C ARG A 36 -11.00 12.22 28.16
N GLY A 37 -9.81 11.68 28.43
CA GLY A 37 -9.64 10.58 29.40
C GLY A 37 -9.97 9.16 28.92
N GLY A 38 -9.80 8.84 27.63
CA GLY A 38 -9.94 7.47 27.10
C GLY A 38 -8.64 6.97 26.46
N HIS A 39 -8.01 5.95 27.05
CA HIS A 39 -6.85 5.27 26.45
C HIS A 39 -7.34 4.21 25.45
N GLY A 40 -7.75 4.64 24.25
CA GLY A 40 -8.11 3.75 23.16
C GLY A 40 -6.92 3.50 22.24
N SER A 41 -6.26 2.35 22.37
CA SER A 41 -5.25 1.91 21.40
C SER A 41 -5.98 1.43 20.13
N VAL A 42 -6.23 2.34 19.17
CA VAL A 42 -6.85 2.00 17.89
C VAL A 42 -5.78 1.39 16.99
N GLY A 43 -5.70 0.06 16.97
CA GLY A 43 -4.95 -0.67 15.97
C GLY A 43 -5.76 -0.77 14.67
N SER A 44 -5.23 -0.24 13.57
CA SER A 44 -5.86 -0.31 12.26
C SER A 44 -5.12 -1.31 11.37
N TYR A 45 -5.87 -2.17 10.70
CA TYR A 45 -5.34 -3.09 9.70
C TYR A 45 -5.70 -2.53 8.33
N SER A 46 -4.78 -2.63 7.39
CA SER A 46 -5.02 -2.21 6.01
C SER A 46 -4.56 -3.29 5.06
N LEU A 47 -5.26 -3.38 3.94
CA LEU A 47 -4.92 -4.28 2.85
C LEU A 47 -5.15 -3.56 1.53
N GLY A 48 -4.33 -3.86 0.54
CA GLY A 48 -4.40 -3.16 -0.73
C GLY A 48 -3.65 -3.89 -1.84
N GLY A 49 -3.86 -3.39 -3.03
CA GLY A 49 -3.19 -3.84 -4.23
C GLY A 49 -2.63 -2.65 -4.99
N TYR A 50 -1.61 -2.90 -5.79
CA TYR A 50 -1.07 -1.92 -6.71
C TYR A 50 -0.73 -2.57 -8.04
N ALA A 51 -0.89 -1.80 -9.11
CA ALA A 51 -0.45 -2.17 -10.44
C ALA A 51 0.35 -1.00 -11.01
N SER A 52 1.45 -1.31 -11.68
CA SER A 52 2.20 -0.34 -12.47
C SER A 52 2.49 -0.88 -13.86
N TRP A 53 2.52 0.03 -14.82
CA TRP A 53 2.93 -0.24 -16.18
C TRP A 53 3.93 0.83 -16.60
N GLU A 54 5.09 0.39 -17.07
CA GLU A 54 6.16 1.21 -17.61
C GLU A 54 6.34 0.84 -19.08
N HIS A 55 6.13 1.79 -19.99
CA HIS A 55 6.26 1.62 -21.43
C HIS A 55 7.63 2.09 -21.91
N GLU A 56 8.21 1.44 -22.91
CA GLU A 56 9.56 1.72 -23.44
C GLU A 56 9.72 3.15 -23.98
N SER A 57 8.61 3.81 -24.34
CA SER A 57 8.60 5.22 -24.74
C SER A 57 8.89 6.21 -23.60
N GLY A 58 8.99 5.73 -22.36
CA GLY A 58 9.17 6.53 -21.14
C GLY A 58 7.85 6.92 -20.46
N PHE A 59 6.70 6.46 -20.96
CA PHE A 59 5.41 6.61 -20.28
C PHE A 59 5.28 5.61 -19.13
N TYR A 60 4.76 6.03 -17.98
CA TYR A 60 4.46 5.15 -16.86
C TYR A 60 3.09 5.47 -16.27
N LEU A 61 2.43 4.45 -15.76
CA LEU A 61 1.14 4.55 -15.08
C LEU A 61 1.17 3.65 -13.84
N ASP A 62 0.85 4.22 -12.69
CA ASP A 62 0.68 3.51 -11.43
C ASP A 62 -0.73 3.69 -10.87
N GLY A 63 -1.24 2.64 -10.22
CA GLY A 63 -2.54 2.63 -9.58
C GLY A 63 -2.50 1.83 -8.29
N ILE A 64 -3.07 2.39 -7.22
CA ILE A 64 -3.11 1.77 -5.89
C ILE A 64 -4.54 1.80 -5.35
N VAL A 65 -4.99 0.69 -4.78
CA VAL A 65 -6.26 0.60 -4.06
C VAL A 65 -5.98 0.07 -2.66
N LYS A 66 -6.53 0.73 -1.63
CA LYS A 66 -6.30 0.39 -0.22
C LYS A 66 -7.62 0.42 0.56
N LEU A 67 -7.80 -0.58 1.41
CA LEU A 67 -8.88 -0.72 2.39
C LEU A 67 -8.28 -0.62 3.80
N ASN A 68 -8.98 -0.01 4.75
CA ASN A 68 -8.55 0.21 6.14
C ASN A 68 -9.64 -0.26 7.13
#